data_AF-A0A7Z0CJ95-F1
#
_entry.id   AF-A0A7Z0CJ95-F1
#
_cell.length_a   1.000
_cell.length_b   1.000
_cell.length_c   1.000
_cell.angle_alpha   90.00
_cell.angle_beta   90.00
_cell.angle_gamma   90.00
#
_symmetry.space_group_name_H-M   'P 1'
#
loop_
_entity.id
_entity.type
_entity.pdbx_description
1 polymer ?
#
loop_
_entity_poly.entity_id
_entity_poly.type
_entity_poly.pdbx_seq_one_letter_code
_entity_poly.pdbx_strand_id
1 'polypeptide(L)'
;MTPAPVQGALKRYRVMAFVTGSFLLLLTAVTLVKYIGEAAGWHADAFWAFATMVGITHGWIFMVYVLACADLWRRMKWHTGRLLTMVLGGVVPAMSFVMERRVSREIPASVDA
;
A
#
# COMPACT_ATOMS: atom_id res chain seq x y z
N MET A 1 5.44 -17.11 27.03
CA MET A 1 4.26 -16.65 26.27
C MET A 1 4.69 -16.50 24.82
N THR A 2 4.44 -17.52 23.99
CA THR A 2 4.65 -17.43 22.55
C THR A 2 3.70 -16.35 21.98
N PRO A 3 4.21 -15.31 21.30
CA PRO A 3 3.33 -14.31 20.71
C PRO A 3 2.42 -14.97 19.65
N ALA A 4 1.14 -14.59 19.66
CA ALA A 4 0.12 -15.05 18.71
C ALA A 4 0.63 -15.06 17.25
N PRO A 5 0.15 -15.96 16.36
CA PRO A 5 0.78 -16.24 15.06
C PRO A 5 0.99 -14.95 14.23
N VAL A 6 2.22 -14.42 14.29
CA VAL A 6 2.62 -13.17 13.63
C VAL A 6 2.79 -13.39 12.13
N GLN A 7 3.16 -14.59 11.72
CA GLN A 7 3.36 -14.97 10.32
C GLN A 7 2.10 -14.73 9.46
N GLY A 8 0.91 -15.06 9.97
CA GLY A 8 -0.35 -14.86 9.25
C GLY A 8 -0.72 -13.37 9.08
N ALA A 9 -0.38 -12.53 10.05
CA ALA A 9 -0.55 -11.07 9.92
C ALA A 9 0.47 -10.47 8.95
N LEU A 10 1.72 -10.95 8.96
CA LEU A 10 2.75 -10.52 8.02
C LEU A 10 2.44 -10.87 6.58
N LYS A 11 1.95 -12.08 6.32
CA LYS A 11 1.56 -12.49 4.97
C LYS A 11 0.44 -11.59 4.43
N ARG A 12 -0.57 -11.28 5.25
CA ARG A 12 -1.67 -10.35 4.91
C ARG A 12 -1.16 -8.93 4.65
N TYR A 13 -0.27 -8.42 5.51
CA TYR A 13 0.36 -7.12 5.31
C TYR A 13 1.18 -7.06 4.01
N ARG A 14 2.01 -8.08 3.72
CA ARG A 14 2.82 -8.13 2.48
C ARG A 14 1.94 -8.12 1.23
N VAL A 15 0.89 -8.95 1.21
CA VAL A 15 -0.06 -8.97 0.09
C VAL A 15 -0.70 -7.59 -0.09
N MET A 16 -1.20 -6.98 0.98
CA MET A 16 -1.84 -5.67 0.90
C MET A 16 -0.85 -4.55 0.51
N ALA A 17 0.40 -4.62 0.95
CA ALA A 17 1.44 -3.67 0.56
C ALA A 17 1.77 -3.75 -0.94
N PHE A 18 1.85 -4.97 -1.49
CA PHE A 18 2.03 -5.17 -2.93
C PHE A 18 0.81 -4.70 -3.73
N VAL A 19 -0.39 -5.09 -3.32
CA VAL A 19 -1.64 -4.71 -4.02
C VAL A 19 -1.81 -3.18 -4.04
N THR A 20 -1.63 -2.54 -2.88
CA THR A 20 -1.76 -1.07 -2.76
C THR A 20 -0.66 -0.36 -3.53
N GLY A 21 0.59 -0.81 -3.42
CA GLY A 21 1.73 -0.22 -4.13
C GLY A 21 1.61 -0.33 -5.65
N SER A 22 1.14 -1.47 -6.17
CA SER A 22 0.89 -1.65 -7.60
C SER A 22 -0.22 -0.76 -8.12
N PHE A 23 -1.35 -0.66 -7.38
CA PHE A 23 -2.43 0.25 -7.76
C PHE A 23 -2.02 1.72 -7.68
N LEU A 24 -1.21 2.10 -6.70
CA LEU A 24 -0.69 3.46 -6.56
C LEU A 24 0.23 3.85 -7.73
N LEU A 25 1.08 2.93 -8.18
CA LEU A 25 1.90 3.12 -9.39
C LEU A 25 1.05 3.24 -10.65
N LEU A 26 0.05 2.36 -10.80
CA LEU A 26 -0.89 2.43 -11.92
C LEU A 26 -1.63 3.77 -11.94
N LEU A 27 -2.14 4.20 -10.79
CA LEU A 27 -2.84 5.47 -10.64
C LEU A 27 -1.93 6.66 -10.97
N THR A 28 -0.68 6.63 -10.52
CA THR A 28 0.32 7.66 -10.85
C THR A 28 0.57 7.73 -12.36
N ALA A 29 0.75 6.59 -13.02
CA ALA A 29 0.95 6.54 -14.47
C ALA A 29 -0.30 7.03 -15.24
N VAL A 30 -1.49 6.57 -14.86
CA VAL A 30 -2.75 6.93 -15.51
C VAL A 30 -3.06 8.42 -15.33
N THR A 31 -2.86 8.98 -14.14
CA THR A 31 -3.05 10.43 -13.89
C THR A 31 -2.02 11.28 -14.61
N LEU A 32 -0.77 10.81 -14.73
CA LEU A 32 0.26 11.51 -15.50
C LEU A 32 -0.10 11.57 -16.99
N VAL A 33 -0.49 10.44 -17.58
CA VAL A 33 -0.94 10.37 -18.98
C VAL A 33 -2.17 11.25 -19.21
N LYS A 34 -3.12 11.25 -18.26
CA LYS A 34 -4.30 12.10 -18.31
C LYS A 34 -3.92 13.57 -18.40
N TYR A 35 -3.17 14.09 -17.43
CA TYR A 35 -2.85 15.52 -17.37
C TYR A 35 -1.92 15.98 -18.50
N ILE A 36 -0.93 15.15 -18.88
CA ILE A 36 -0.06 15.46 -20.03
C ILE A 36 -0.85 15.44 -21.33
N GLY A 37 -1.72 14.44 -21.51
CA GLY A 37 -2.54 14.32 -22.69
C GLY A 37 -3.54 15.48 -22.82
N GLU A 38 -4.20 15.87 -21.75
CA GLU A 38 -5.06 17.07 -21.74
C GLU A 38 -4.28 18.34 -22.09
N ALA A 39 -3.08 18.52 -21.53
CA ALA A 39 -2.22 19.65 -21.86
C ALA A 39 -1.78 19.65 -23.34
N ALA A 40 -1.73 18.47 -23.98
CA ALA A 40 -1.44 18.29 -25.40
C ALA A 40 -2.70 18.36 -26.31
N GLY A 41 -3.88 18.65 -25.75
CA GLY A 41 -5.15 18.73 -26.49
C GLY A 41 -5.79 17.37 -26.78
N TRP A 42 -5.32 16.29 -26.14
CA TRP A 42 -5.96 14.98 -26.22
C TRP A 42 -7.12 14.90 -25.22
N HIS A 43 -8.34 14.92 -25.76
CA HIS A 43 -9.56 14.71 -24.99
C HIS A 43 -10.11 13.30 -25.25
N ALA A 44 -9.93 12.41 -24.27
CA ALA A 44 -10.45 11.06 -24.30
C ALA A 44 -11.34 10.82 -23.07
N ASP A 45 -12.64 11.08 -23.22
CA ASP A 45 -13.63 10.98 -22.14
C ASP A 45 -13.68 9.57 -21.53
N ALA A 46 -13.52 8.54 -22.36
CA ALA A 46 -13.43 7.15 -21.91
C ALA A 46 -12.20 6.91 -21.02
N PHE A 47 -11.06 7.54 -21.34
CA PHE A 47 -9.86 7.45 -20.52
C PHE A 47 -10.02 8.20 -19.19
N TRP A 48 -10.74 9.33 -19.20
CA TRP A 48 -11.12 10.06 -17.99
C TRP A 48 -11.97 9.23 -17.02
N ALA A 49 -12.99 8.55 -17.55
CA ALA A 49 -13.82 7.65 -16.76
C ALA A 49 -13.00 6.50 -16.17
N PHE A 50 -12.12 5.89 -16.97
CA PHE A 50 -11.21 4.84 -16.52
C PHE A 50 -10.28 5.32 -15.39
N ALA A 51 -9.60 6.47 -15.57
CA ALA A 51 -8.72 7.06 -14.57
C ALA A 51 -9.44 7.32 -13.24
N THR A 52 -10.67 7.84 -13.33
CA THR A 52 -11.52 8.09 -12.16
C THR A 52 -11.88 6.79 -11.43
N MET A 53 -12.27 5.75 -12.18
CA MET A 53 -12.61 4.44 -11.61
C MET A 53 -11.40 3.77 -10.94
N VAL A 54 -10.21 3.87 -11.52
CA VAL A 54 -8.97 3.38 -10.90
C VAL A 54 -8.70 4.11 -9.57
N GLY A 55 -8.94 5.43 -9.51
CA GLY A 55 -8.83 6.22 -8.29
C GLY A 55 -9.78 5.82 -7.17
N ILE A 56 -11.06 5.65 -7.50
CA ILE A 56 -12.06 5.18 -6.54
C ILE A 56 -11.68 3.79 -6.01
N THR A 57 -11.30 2.88 -6.91
CA THR A 57 -10.90 1.50 -6.55
C THR A 57 -9.68 1.49 -5.63
N HIS A 58 -8.67 2.31 -5.94
CA HIS A 58 -7.48 2.45 -5.09
C HIS A 58 -7.83 2.96 -3.70
N GLY A 59 -8.72 3.95 -3.58
CA GLY A 59 -9.18 4.47 -2.29
C GLY A 59 -9.73 3.38 -1.38
N TRP A 60 -10.55 2.47 -1.91
CA TRP A 60 -11.07 1.33 -1.15
C TRP A 60 -9.97 0.33 -0.76
N ILE A 61 -9.07 0.01 -1.68
CA ILE A 61 -7.91 -0.85 -1.40
C ILE A 61 -7.05 -0.26 -0.29
N PHE A 62 -6.84 1.05 -0.30
CA PHE A 62 -6.06 1.78 0.71
C PHE A 62 -6.70 1.66 2.10
N MET A 63 -8.04 1.74 2.22
CA MET A 63 -8.71 1.53 3.51
C MET A 63 -8.46 0.13 4.07
N VAL A 64 -8.51 -0.91 3.23
CA VAL A 64 -8.19 -2.28 3.64
C VAL A 64 -6.71 -2.41 4.03
N TYR A 65 -5.81 -1.70 3.33
CA TYR A 65 -4.39 -1.66 3.67
C TYR A 65 -4.14 -1.07 5.06
N VAL A 66 -4.78 0.06 5.38
CA VAL A 66 -4.68 0.68 6.71
C VAL A 66 -5.15 -0.29 7.80
N LEU A 67 -6.23 -1.04 7.56
CA LEU A 67 -6.69 -2.07 8.51
C LEU A 67 -5.67 -3.19 8.70
N ALA A 68 -5.01 -3.64 7.62
CA ALA A 68 -3.93 -4.63 7.69
C ALA A 68 -2.70 -4.08 8.46
N CYS A 69 -2.33 -2.82 8.24
CA CYS A 69 -1.30 -2.12 9.00
C CYS A 69 -1.67 -2.06 10.50
N ALA A 70 -2.93 -1.73 10.81
CA ALA A 70 -3.42 -1.66 12.19
C ALA A 70 -3.47 -3.04 12.87
N ASP A 71 -3.82 -4.13 12.15
CA ASP A 71 -3.75 -5.49 12.68
C ASP A 71 -2.31 -5.89 13.03
N LEU A 72 -1.36 -5.62 12.13
CA LEU A 72 0.05 -5.92 12.39
C LEU A 72 0.62 -5.04 13.52
N TRP A 73 0.29 -3.75 13.53
CA TRP A 73 0.73 -2.79 14.56
C TRP A 73 0.24 -3.19 15.96
N ARG A 74 -1.05 -3.54 16.09
CA ARG A 74 -1.62 -4.00 17.38
C ARG A 74 -0.97 -5.29 17.87
N ARG A 75 -0.67 -6.24 16.97
CA ARG A 75 -0.04 -7.52 17.33
C ARG A 75 1.42 -7.39 17.73
N MET A 76 2.17 -6.50 17.08
CA MET A 76 3.59 -6.26 17.38
C MET A 76 3.81 -5.27 18.53
N LYS A 77 2.76 -4.60 19.02
CA LYS A 77 2.82 -3.56 20.07
C LYS A 77 3.87 -2.47 19.78
N TRP A 78 4.04 -2.12 18.51
CA TRP A 78 5.00 -1.10 18.10
C TRP A 78 4.53 0.32 18.46
N HIS A 79 5.46 1.27 18.56
CA HIS A 79 5.13 2.69 18.79
C HIS A 79 4.26 3.25 17.64
N THR A 80 3.42 4.24 17.93
CA THR A 80 2.43 4.81 16.98
C THR A 80 3.08 5.38 15.70
N GLY A 81 4.31 5.91 15.82
CA GLY A 81 5.09 6.37 14.67
C GLY A 81 5.34 5.29 13.62
N ARG A 82 5.36 4.02 14.00
CA ARG A 82 5.49 2.91 13.05
C ARG A 82 4.24 2.66 12.24
N LEU A 83 3.05 2.82 12.83
CA LEU A 83 1.80 2.75 12.08
C LEU A 83 1.78 3.86 11.02
N LEU A 84 2.19 5.08 11.40
CA LEU A 84 2.25 6.22 10.50
C LEU A 84 3.20 5.95 9.32
N THR A 85 4.43 5.46 9.56
CA THR A 85 5.38 5.17 8.47
C THR A 85 4.91 4.05 7.56
N MET A 86 4.20 3.05 8.09
CA MET A 86 3.57 2.00 7.28
C MET A 86 2.46 2.59 6.40
N VAL A 87 1.54 3.36 6.97
CA VAL A 87 0.45 4.00 6.20
C VAL A 87 0.99 4.96 5.14
N LEU A 88 2.00 5.78 5.46
CA LEU A 88 2.68 6.67 4.51
C LEU A 88 3.37 5.89 3.39
N GLY A 89 3.85 4.68 3.67
CA GLY A 89 4.33 3.75 2.65
C GLY A 89 3.27 3.46 1.58
N GLY A 90 1.98 3.45 1.92
CA GLY A 90 0.88 3.25 0.97
C GLY A 90 0.45 4.50 0.18
N VAL A 91 1.01 5.68 0.48
CA VAL A 91 0.65 6.97 -0.14
C VAL A 91 1.72 7.48 -1.10
N VAL A 92 3.00 7.23 -0.79
CA VAL A 92 4.11 7.67 -1.63
C VAL A 92 4.38 6.63 -2.72
N PRO A 93 4.37 7.01 -4.01
CA PRO A 93 4.66 6.10 -5.12
C PRO A 93 5.97 5.35 -4.89
N ALA A 94 5.97 4.04 -5.16
CA ALA A 94 7.07 3.10 -4.93
C ALA A 94 7.52 2.90 -3.46
N MET A 95 7.08 3.73 -2.50
CA MET A 95 7.47 3.63 -1.09
C MET A 95 6.85 2.40 -0.41
N SER A 96 5.73 1.89 -0.91
CA SER A 96 5.07 0.69 -0.38
C SER A 96 5.99 -0.54 -0.49
N PHE A 97 6.76 -0.62 -1.58
CA PHE A 97 7.73 -1.69 -1.81
C PHE A 97 8.97 -1.54 -0.91
N VAL A 98 9.44 -0.31 -0.69
CA VAL A 98 10.56 -0.04 0.22
C VAL A 98 10.15 -0.40 1.66
N MET A 99 8.93 -0.06 2.07
CA MET A 99 8.45 -0.32 3.42
C MET A 99 8.12 -1.80 3.64
N GLU A 100 7.63 -2.52 2.63
CA GLU A 100 7.52 -3.98 2.66
C GLU A 100 8.89 -4.64 2.88
N ARG A 101 9.92 -4.22 2.15
CA ARG A 101 11.29 -4.77 2.28
C ARG A 101 11.90 -4.45 3.64
N ARG A 102 11.69 -3.25 4.19
CA ARG A 102 12.18 -2.88 5.53
C ARG A 102 11.48 -3.69 6.62
N VAL A 103 10.15 -3.72 6.62
CA VAL A 103 9.37 -4.46 7.63
C VAL A 103 9.66 -5.96 7.57
N SER A 104 9.85 -6.53 6.37
CA SER A 104 10.18 -7.95 6.20
C SER A 104 11.62 -8.30 6.63
N ARG A 105 12.57 -7.35 6.56
CA ARG A 105 13.95 -7.55 7.04
C ARG A 105 14.12 -7.33 8.54
N GLU A 106 13.30 -6.47 9.13
CA GLU A 106 13.33 -6.18 10.56
C GLU A 106 12.63 -7.24 11.42
N ILE A 107 11.95 -8.19 10.79
CA ILE A 107 11.42 -9.37 11.47
C ILE A 107 12.36 -10.52 11.14
N PRO A 108 13.42 -10.73 11.96
CA PRO A 108 14.27 -11.89 11.84
C PRO A 108 13.42 -13.16 12.01
N ALA A 109 13.86 -14.24 11.36
CA ALA A 109 13.31 -15.59 11.47
C ALA A 109 13.28 -16.17 12.90
N SER A 110 13.52 -15.37 13.95
CA SER A 110 13.43 -15.76 15.35
C SER A 110 11.98 -15.84 15.88
N VAL A 111 10.98 -15.84 14.99
CA VAL A 111 9.62 -16.33 15.29
C VAL A 111 9.50 -17.83 14.95
N ASP A 112 10.57 -18.44 14.43
CA ASP A 112 10.65 -19.85 14.05
C ASP A 112 11.40 -20.73 15.10
N ALA A 113 11.55 -20.26 16.35
CA ALA A 113 12.10 -21.02 17.47
C ALA A 113 11.10 -21.16 18.62
#